data_AF-A0A3C1X984-F1
#
_entry.id   AF-A0A3C1X984-F1
#
_cell.length_a   1.000
_cell.length_b   1.000
_cell.length_c   1.000
_cell.angle_alpha   90.00
_cell.angle_beta   90.00
_cell.angle_gamma   90.00
#
_symmetry.space_group_name_H-M   'P 1'
#
loop_
_entity.id
_entity.type
_entity.pdbx_description
1 polymer ?
#
loop_
_entity_poly.entity_id
_entity_poly.type
_entity_poly.pdbx_seq_one_letter_code
_entity_poly.pdbx_strand_id
1 'polypeptide(L)'
;MERLKTLSRAGVLWLVAGSALLTVQCLSVKAEEAVSVVPAWQRFRAAHLTSEQAGRLLISELNCQSCHGSYAGLTVQPRQAPILTAAAQRLNPAHVR
;
A
#
# COMPACT_ATOMS: atom_id res chain seq x y z
N MET A 1 -51.25 14.94 36.50
CA MET A 1 -49.95 14.27 36.77
C MET A 1 -49.51 13.30 35.65
N GLU A 2 -50.29 13.07 34.58
CA GLU A 2 -49.89 12.18 33.47
C GLU A 2 -49.03 12.83 32.37
N ARG A 3 -49.24 14.13 32.11
CA ARG A 3 -48.54 14.89 31.04
C ARG A 3 -47.03 15.05 31.25
N LEU A 4 -46.54 14.90 32.49
CA LEU A 4 -45.11 15.03 32.80
C LEU A 4 -44.33 13.74 32.47
N LYS A 5 -45.00 12.58 32.51
CA LYS A 5 -44.40 11.26 32.23
C LYS A 5 -44.15 11.05 30.73
N THR A 6 -44.94 11.68 29.86
CA THR A 6 -44.82 11.56 28.39
C THR A 6 -43.67 12.41 27.83
N LEU A 7 -43.39 13.60 28.40
CA LEU A 7 -42.22 14.40 28.02
C LEU A 7 -40.89 13.68 28.31
N SER A 8 -40.81 12.96 29.43
CA SER A 8 -39.61 12.21 29.82
C SER A 8 -39.32 11.03 28.87
N ARG A 9 -40.36 10.35 28.38
CA ARG A 9 -40.22 9.23 27.44
C ARG A 9 -39.77 9.69 26.06
N ALA A 10 -40.23 10.86 25.60
CA ALA A 10 -39.79 11.45 24.34
C ALA A 10 -38.31 11.90 24.39
N GLY A 11 -37.89 12.53 25.50
CA GLY A 11 -36.48 12.93 25.68
C GLY A 11 -35.51 11.75 25.72
N VAL A 12 -35.89 10.65 26.37
CA VAL A 12 -35.10 9.40 26.39
C VAL A 12 -35.04 8.76 25.01
N LEU A 13 -36.12 8.78 24.23
CA LEU A 13 -36.13 8.24 22.86
C LEU A 13 -35.19 9.02 21.92
N TRP A 14 -35.15 10.35 22.05
CA TRP A 14 -34.24 11.21 21.27
C TRP A 14 -32.78 11.04 21.67
N LEU A 15 -32.50 10.81 22.96
CA LEU A 15 -31.14 10.53 23.46
C LEU A 15 -30.59 9.19 22.96
N VAL A 16 -31.42 8.14 22.94
CA VAL A 16 -31.03 6.81 22.43
C VAL A 16 -30.89 6.83 20.90
N ALA A 17 -31.79 7.51 20.19
CA ALA A 17 -31.67 7.67 18.74
C ALA A 17 -30.43 8.49 18.35
N GLY A 18 -30.12 9.58 19.07
CA GLY A 18 -28.91 10.38 18.85
C GLY A 18 -27.62 9.61 19.14
N SER A 19 -27.61 8.77 20.19
CA SER A 19 -26.51 7.86 20.52
C SER A 19 -26.28 6.78 19.46
N ALA A 20 -27.35 6.27 18.83
CA ALA A 20 -27.25 5.28 17.75
C ALA A 20 -26.72 5.90 16.44
N LEU A 21 -26.94 7.19 16.19
CA LEU A 21 -26.33 7.90 15.05
C LEU A 21 -24.84 8.20 15.26
N LEU A 22 -24.37 8.36 16.51
CA LEU A 22 -22.97 8.69 16.81
C LEU A 22 -22.03 7.48 16.77
N THR A 23 -22.55 6.26 16.94
CA THR A 23 -21.74 5.02 16.86
C THR A 23 -21.48 4.52 15.43
N VAL A 24 -22.18 5.07 14.42
CA VAL A 24 -22.09 4.61 13.02
C VAL A 24 -20.89 5.19 12.26
N GLN A 25 -20.20 6.23 12.76
CA GLN A 25 -19.05 6.83 12.06
C GLN A 25 -17.74 6.02 12.12
N CYS A 26 -17.66 4.91 12.86
CA CYS A 26 -16.45 4.08 12.90
C CYS A 26 -16.38 3.04 11.75
N LEU A 27 -17.01 3.33 10.61
CA LEU A 27 -16.92 2.47 9.43
C LEU A 27 -15.51 2.60 8.84
N SER A 28 -14.73 1.55 9.06
CA SER A 28 -13.38 1.27 8.55
C SER A 28 -13.14 1.88 7.17
N VAL A 29 -12.27 2.89 7.11
CA VAL A 29 -11.61 3.29 5.86
C VAL A 29 -10.78 2.07 5.43
N LYS A 30 -11.22 1.37 4.37
CA LYS A 30 -10.34 0.43 3.69
C LYS A 30 -9.13 1.22 3.20
N ALA A 31 -7.94 0.82 3.62
CA ALA A 31 -6.72 1.33 3.03
C ALA A 31 -6.79 1.03 1.53
N GLU A 32 -6.95 2.07 0.71
CA GLU A 32 -6.78 1.99 -0.73
C GLU A 32 -5.35 1.49 -0.95
N GLU A 33 -5.20 0.26 -1.44
CA GLU A 33 -3.89 -0.27 -1.76
C GLU A 33 -3.38 0.50 -2.96
N ALA A 34 -2.48 1.45 -2.71
CA ALA A 34 -1.87 2.26 -3.74
C ALA A 34 -1.15 1.33 -4.74
N VAL A 35 -1.78 1.10 -5.89
CA VAL A 35 -1.23 0.26 -6.95
C VAL A 35 -0.12 1.05 -7.63
N SER A 36 1.11 0.57 -7.56
CA SER A 36 2.19 1.13 -8.38
C SER A 36 2.00 0.72 -9.83
N VAL A 37 1.85 1.73 -10.68
CA VAL A 37 1.72 1.54 -12.13
C VAL A 37 3.13 1.56 -12.72
N VAL A 38 3.62 0.38 -13.10
CA VAL A 38 4.86 0.26 -13.86
C VAL A 38 4.54 0.39 -15.36
N PRO A 39 5.05 1.41 -16.06
CA PRO A 39 4.80 1.57 -17.48
C PRO A 39 5.14 0.31 -18.29
N ALA A 40 4.27 -0.04 -19.23
CA ALA A 40 4.42 -1.20 -20.12
C ALA A 40 4.52 -2.58 -19.43
N TRP A 41 4.26 -2.69 -18.12
CA TRP A 41 4.30 -3.96 -17.38
C TRP A 41 3.43 -5.05 -18.00
N GLN A 42 2.28 -4.69 -18.59
CA GLN A 42 1.39 -5.66 -19.22
C GLN A 42 2.06 -6.47 -20.34
N ARG A 43 3.13 -5.96 -20.97
CA ARG A 43 3.87 -6.66 -22.04
C ARG A 43 4.70 -7.84 -21.51
N PHE A 44 5.17 -7.73 -20.27
CA PHE A 44 6.07 -8.68 -19.63
C PHE A 44 5.34 -9.59 -18.64
N ARG A 45 4.13 -9.21 -18.25
CA ARG A 45 3.27 -10.02 -17.38
C ARG A 45 2.85 -11.31 -18.10
N ALA A 46 3.36 -12.44 -17.64
CA ALA A 46 2.83 -13.75 -18.01
C ALA A 46 2.08 -14.36 -16.81
N ALA A 47 0.90 -14.94 -17.08
CA ALA A 47 0.00 -15.44 -16.04
C ALA A 47 0.60 -16.59 -15.19
N HIS A 48 1.61 -17.29 -15.73
CA HIS A 48 2.29 -18.39 -15.05
C HIS A 48 3.43 -17.95 -14.13
N LEU A 49 3.79 -16.66 -14.09
CA LEU A 49 4.87 -16.17 -13.23
C LEU A 49 4.36 -15.92 -11.82
N THR A 50 5.13 -16.37 -10.82
CA THR A 50 4.94 -15.93 -9.44
C THR A 50 5.29 -14.44 -9.31
N SER A 51 4.80 -13.75 -8.27
CA SER A 51 5.14 -12.34 -8.02
C SER A 51 6.65 -12.09 -7.93
N GLU A 52 7.40 -13.06 -7.41
CA GLU A 52 8.86 -12.99 -7.30
C GLU A 52 9.54 -13.10 -8.68
N GLN A 53 9.08 -14.01 -9.54
CA GLN A 53 9.58 -14.14 -10.91
C GLN A 53 9.23 -12.90 -11.74
N ALA A 54 8.00 -12.40 -11.60
CA ALA A 54 7.56 -11.14 -12.19
C ALA A 54 8.43 -9.95 -11.76
N GLY A 55 8.74 -9.84 -10.45
CA GLY A 55 9.64 -8.81 -9.92
C GLY A 55 11.06 -8.92 -10.47
N ARG A 56 11.60 -10.15 -10.61
CA ARG A 56 12.91 -10.36 -11.24
C ARG A 56 12.95 -9.90 -12.70
N LEU A 57 11.88 -10.16 -13.45
CA LEU A 57 11.76 -9.67 -14.82
C LEU A 57 11.71 -8.14 -14.85
N LEU A 58 10.98 -7.49 -13.95
CA LEU A 58 10.98 -6.02 -13.83
C LEU A 58 12.37 -5.45 -13.54
N ILE A 59 13.17 -6.11 -12.70
CA ILE A 59 14.55 -5.68 -12.40
C ILE A 59 15.43 -5.67 -13.66
N SER A 60 15.24 -6.61 -14.60
CA SER A 60 15.96 -6.61 -15.88
C SER A 60 15.40 -5.56 -16.85
N GLU A 61 14.08 -5.49 -17.02
CA GLU A 61 13.45 -4.60 -18.01
C GLU A 61 13.61 -3.11 -17.65
N LEU A 62 13.60 -2.78 -16.36
CA LEU A 62 13.87 -1.42 -15.87
C LEU A 62 15.36 -1.10 -15.76
N ASN A 63 16.23 -2.01 -16.21
CA ASN A 63 17.68 -1.86 -16.23
C ASN A 63 18.30 -1.50 -14.87
N CYS A 64 17.74 -1.98 -13.75
CA CYS A 64 18.25 -1.63 -12.42
C CYS A 64 19.72 -2.03 -12.23
N GLN A 65 20.18 -3.06 -12.96
CA GLN A 65 21.55 -3.51 -12.92
C GLN A 65 22.53 -2.42 -13.38
N SER A 66 22.14 -1.52 -14.30
CA SER A 66 23.01 -0.43 -14.80
C SER A 66 23.63 0.43 -13.70
N CYS A 67 22.96 0.53 -12.55
CA CYS A 67 23.42 1.28 -11.39
C CYS A 67 23.79 0.39 -10.19
N HIS A 68 23.15 -0.77 -10.05
CA HIS A 68 23.30 -1.66 -8.88
C HIS A 68 24.20 -2.88 -9.11
N GLY A 69 24.70 -3.08 -10.34
CA GLY A 69 25.55 -4.19 -10.75
C GLY A 69 27.02 -4.00 -10.40
N SER A 70 27.82 -5.04 -10.63
CA SER A 70 29.28 -4.96 -10.50
C SER A 70 29.92 -4.82 -11.88
N TYR A 71 30.84 -3.86 -12.01
CA TYR A 71 31.47 -3.51 -13.27
C TYR A 71 32.98 -3.68 -13.17
N ALA A 72 33.46 -4.86 -13.53
CA ALA A 72 34.88 -5.13 -13.66
C ALA A 72 35.38 -4.73 -15.06
N GLY A 73 36.55 -4.11 -15.13
CA GLY A 73 37.23 -3.84 -16.40
C GLY A 73 36.73 -2.62 -17.20
N LEU A 74 35.92 -1.76 -16.61
CA LEU A 74 35.58 -0.48 -17.27
C LEU A 74 36.72 0.53 -17.11
N THR A 75 37.00 1.27 -18.18
CA THR A 75 38.00 2.36 -18.15
C THR A 75 37.53 3.53 -17.30
N VAL A 76 36.21 3.71 -17.17
CA VAL A 76 35.57 4.69 -16.30
C VAL A 76 34.59 3.95 -15.41
N GLN A 77 34.80 4.02 -14.10
CA GLN A 77 33.89 3.40 -13.15
C GLN A 77 32.59 4.21 -13.05
N PRO A 78 31.41 3.58 -13.21
CA PRO A 78 30.13 4.25 -13.05
C PRO A 78 29.93 4.66 -11.59
N ARG A 79 29.08 5.67 -11.37
CA ARG A 79 28.67 6.05 -10.01
C ARG A 79 27.84 4.92 -9.42
N GLN A 80 28.45 4.17 -8.52
CA GLN A 80 27.87 2.96 -7.97
C GLN A 80 26.70 3.26 -7.03
N ALA A 81 25.55 2.63 -7.27
CA ALA A 81 24.43 2.60 -6.34
C ALA A 81 24.60 1.46 -5.32
N PRO A 82 23.89 1.49 -4.19
CA PRO A 82 24.00 0.44 -3.17
C PRO A 82 23.65 -0.95 -3.71
N ILE A 83 24.40 -1.98 -3.33
CA ILE A 83 24.12 -3.36 -3.73
C ILE A 83 22.72 -3.79 -3.25
N LEU A 84 21.93 -4.43 -4.11
CA LEU A 84 20.56 -4.88 -3.81
C LEU A 84 20.48 -6.31 -3.25
N THR A 85 21.61 -7.00 -3.07
CA THR A 85 21.64 -8.29 -2.38
C THR A 85 21.00 -8.17 -1.00
N ALA A 86 20.08 -9.08 -0.71
CA ALA A 86 19.29 -9.10 0.53
C ALA A 86 18.62 -7.74 0.88
N ALA A 87 18.23 -6.94 -0.13
CA ALA A 87 17.64 -5.62 0.10
C ALA A 87 16.38 -5.68 0.98
N ALA A 88 15.61 -6.77 0.92
CA ALA A 88 14.44 -6.98 1.76
C ALA A 88 14.74 -6.94 3.28
N GLN A 89 15.98 -7.20 3.71
CA GLN A 89 16.38 -7.09 5.12
C GLN A 89 16.65 -5.65 5.57
N ARG A 90 16.77 -4.71 4.63
CA ARG A 90 17.15 -3.32 4.88
C ARG A 90 16.06 -2.32 4.47
N LEU A 91 15.14 -2.75 3.61
CA LEU A 91 14.08 -1.90 3.07
C LEU A 91 12.79 -2.11 3.86
N ASN A 92 12.10 -1.01 4.15
CA ASN A 92 10.72 -1.06 4.60
C ASN A 92 9.80 -1.10 3.36
N PRO A 93 8.94 -2.13 3.19
CA PRO A 93 8.02 -2.26 2.05
C PRO A 93 7.13 -1.03 1.83
N ALA A 94 6.89 -0.22 2.86
CA ALA A 94 6.13 1.02 2.72
C ALA A 94 6.80 2.08 1.82
N HIS A 95 8.13 2.01 1.64
CA HIS A 95 8.92 2.99 0.88
C HIS A 95 9.37 2.51 -0.50
N VAL A 96 9.06 1.26 -0.87
CA VAL A 96 9.49 0.63 -2.15
C VAL A 96 8.29 0.15 -2.97
N ARG A 97 7.19 0.90 -2.89
CA ARG A 97 5.93 0.59 -3.57
C ARG A 97 5.95 1.03 -5.01
#